data_AF-A0A1G7JRP3-F1
#
_entry.id   AF-A0A1G7JRP3-F1
#
_cell.length_a   1.000
_cell.length_b   1.000
_cell.length_c   1.000
_cell.angle_alpha   90.00
_cell.angle_beta   90.00
_cell.angle_gamma   90.00
#
_symmetry.space_group_name_H-M   'P 1'
#
loop_
_entity.id
_entity.type
_entity.pdbx_description
1 polymer ?
#
loop_
_entity_poly.entity_id
_entity_poly.type
_entity_poly.pdbx_seq_one_letter_code
_entity_poly.pdbx_strand_id
1 'polypeptide(L)'
;MNILIDRLHLRLMQLNPELYLQLQEEHRVTDYLNSFLLVPGDPEETLCDAITPTRYDYVASVMREEFEETFLRFSGSGILIYELINLAAACTDVFQHFGFPDKEDSRMLRYAVIGTIAEYLEGELENEF
;
A
#
# COMPACT_ATOMS: atom_id res chain seq x y z
N MET A 1 14.18 -8.95 -28.56
CA MET A 1 13.99 -9.28 -27.14
C MET A 1 14.68 -8.18 -26.35
N ASN A 2 13.91 -7.34 -25.66
CA ASN A 2 14.45 -6.18 -24.95
C ASN A 2 14.74 -6.60 -23.52
N ILE A 3 15.98 -6.96 -23.21
CA ILE A 3 16.39 -7.49 -21.90
C ILE A 3 15.95 -6.60 -20.73
N LEU A 4 15.83 -5.29 -20.96
CA LEU A 4 15.37 -4.34 -19.96
C LEU A 4 13.86 -4.47 -19.67
N ILE A 5 13.02 -4.66 -20.70
CA ILE A 5 11.58 -4.80 -20.49
C ILE A 5 11.28 -6.10 -19.73
N ASP A 6 11.95 -7.20 -20.08
CA ASP A 6 11.79 -8.49 -19.41
C ASP A 6 12.13 -8.39 -17.92
N ARG A 7 13.12 -7.56 -17.57
CA ARG A 7 13.49 -7.29 -16.18
C ARG A 7 12.44 -6.44 -15.45
N LEU A 8 11.88 -5.42 -16.10
CA LEU A 8 10.79 -4.62 -15.54
C LEU A 8 9.51 -5.46 -15.32
N HIS A 9 9.24 -6.43 -16.19
CA HIS A 9 8.16 -7.41 -16.01
C HIS A 9 8.36 -8.18 -14.70
N LEU A 10 9.53 -8.77 -14.51
CA LEU A 10 9.87 -9.50 -13.28
C LEU A 10 9.77 -8.58 -12.06
N ARG A 11 10.20 -7.33 -12.20
CA ARG A 11 10.17 -6.36 -11.10
C ARG A 11 8.75 -5.95 -10.71
N LEU A 12 7.88 -5.63 -11.67
CA LEU A 12 6.47 -5.32 -11.42
C LEU A 12 5.75 -6.53 -10.80
N MET A 13 6.00 -7.73 -11.30
CA MET A 13 5.43 -8.96 -10.74
C MET A 13 5.84 -9.19 -9.28
N GLN A 14 7.06 -8.79 -8.90
CA GLN A 14 7.53 -8.86 -7.50
C GLN A 14 6.97 -7.75 -6.61
N LEU A 15 6.78 -6.55 -7.15
CA LEU A 15 6.35 -5.38 -6.38
C LEU A 15 4.83 -5.35 -6.18
N ASN A 16 4.06 -5.68 -7.21
CA ASN A 16 2.61 -5.67 -7.18
C ASN A 16 2.04 -6.71 -8.16
N PRO A 17 1.87 -7.97 -7.72
CA PRO A 17 1.34 -9.06 -8.54
C PRO A 17 -0.08 -8.79 -9.05
N GLU A 18 -0.90 -8.08 -8.28
CA GLU A 18 -2.30 -7.77 -8.62
C GLU A 18 -2.37 -6.80 -9.79
N LEU A 19 -1.60 -5.71 -9.74
CA LEU A 19 -1.47 -4.76 -10.84
C LEU A 19 -0.90 -5.43 -12.10
N TYR A 20 0.08 -6.33 -11.93
CA TYR A 20 0.63 -7.10 -13.04
C TYR A 20 -0.44 -7.94 -13.73
N LEU A 21 -1.25 -8.67 -12.95
CA LEU A 21 -2.33 -9.52 -13.47
C LEU A 21 -3.38 -8.68 -14.21
N GLN A 22 -3.81 -7.57 -13.62
CA GLN A 22 -4.77 -6.65 -14.25
C GLN A 22 -4.25 -6.10 -15.59
N LEU A 23 -3.03 -5.58 -15.62
CA LEU A 23 -2.41 -5.07 -16.84
C LEU A 23 -2.21 -6.18 -17.89
N GLN A 24 -2.01 -7.43 -17.47
CA GLN A 24 -1.88 -8.58 -18.35
C GLN A 24 -3.22 -8.95 -19.00
N GLU A 25 -4.30 -8.98 -18.21
CA GLU A 25 -5.67 -9.19 -18.73
C GLU A 25 -6.06 -8.11 -19.75
N GLU A 26 -5.63 -6.87 -19.52
CA GLU A 26 -5.85 -5.76 -20.44
C GLU A 26 -4.88 -5.72 -21.63
N HIS A 27 -3.89 -6.63 -21.69
CA HIS A 27 -2.79 -6.64 -22.67
C HIS A 27 -1.95 -5.34 -22.71
N ARG A 28 -1.83 -4.65 -21.57
CA ARG A 28 -1.19 -3.32 -21.44
C ARG A 28 0.14 -3.33 -20.69
N VAL A 29 0.60 -4.48 -20.20
CA VAL A 29 1.84 -4.56 -19.39
C VAL A 29 3.03 -3.92 -20.12
N THR A 30 3.26 -4.30 -21.37
CA THR A 30 4.40 -3.79 -22.14
C THR A 30 4.32 -2.28 -22.37
N ASP A 31 3.12 -1.76 -22.66
CA ASP A 31 2.90 -0.33 -22.88
C ASP A 31 3.10 0.47 -21.59
N TYR A 32 2.58 -0.04 -20.49
CA TYR A 32 2.78 0.53 -19.16
C TYR A 32 4.26 0.58 -18.79
N LEU A 33 4.99 -0.53 -18.93
CA LEU A 33 6.42 -0.60 -18.61
C LEU A 33 7.28 0.26 -19.55
N ASN A 34 6.92 0.34 -20.84
CA ASN A 34 7.60 1.22 -21.79
C ASN A 34 7.47 2.70 -21.42
N SER A 35 6.40 3.11 -20.74
CA SER A 35 6.24 4.50 -20.30
C SER A 35 7.35 4.94 -19.33
N PHE A 36 7.87 4.02 -18.51
CA PHE A 36 8.98 4.27 -17.59
C PHE A 36 10.33 4.41 -18.30
N LEU A 37 10.48 3.88 -19.52
CA LEU A 37 11.68 4.08 -20.34
C LEU A 37 11.77 5.51 -20.91
N LEU A 38 10.65 6.23 -20.91
CA LEU A 38 10.58 7.61 -21.39
C LEU A 38 10.86 8.62 -20.27
N VAL A 39 10.83 8.17 -19.01
CA VAL A 39 11.12 9.01 -17.85
C VAL A 39 12.64 9.10 -17.66
N PRO A 40 13.21 10.31 -17.42
CA PRO A 40 14.62 10.43 -17.11
C PRO A 40 14.94 9.77 -15.77
N GLY A 41 15.93 8.88 -15.74
CA GLY A 41 16.35 8.17 -14.53
C GLY A 41 16.57 6.68 -14.79
N ASP A 42 16.73 5.91 -13.71
CA ASP A 42 16.72 4.46 -13.80
C ASP A 42 15.26 3.95 -13.86
N PRO A 43 14.86 3.19 -14.90
CA PRO A 43 13.48 2.72 -15.03
C PRO A 43 13.04 1.76 -13.92
N GLU A 44 13.96 1.00 -13.31
CA GLU A 44 13.61 0.10 -12.22
C GLU A 44 13.34 0.89 -10.93
N GLU A 45 14.15 1.92 -10.65
CA GLU A 45 13.94 2.86 -9.54
C GLU A 45 12.62 3.63 -9.70
N THR A 46 12.39 4.20 -10.89
CA THR A 46 11.14 4.93 -11.20
C THR A 46 9.90 4.05 -11.08
N LEU A 47 10.00 2.79 -11.50
CA LEU A 47 8.95 1.79 -11.33
C LEU A 47 8.72 1.45 -9.85
N CYS A 48 9.79 1.31 -9.06
CA CYS A 48 9.68 1.10 -7.62
C CYS A 48 8.95 2.27 -6.95
N ASP A 49 9.33 3.51 -7.24
CA ASP A 49 8.69 4.70 -6.67
C ASP A 49 7.19 4.78 -7.02
N ALA A 50 6.83 4.44 -8.26
CA ALA A 50 5.44 4.45 -8.72
C ALA A 50 4.56 3.36 -8.10
N ILE A 51 5.17 2.28 -7.60
CA ILE A 51 4.48 1.13 -7.00
C ILE A 51 4.67 1.10 -5.48
N THR A 52 5.46 2.01 -4.90
CA THR A 52 5.70 2.05 -3.46
C THR A 52 4.36 2.28 -2.76
N PRO A 53 3.93 1.38 -1.86
CA PRO A 53 2.71 1.59 -1.11
C PRO A 53 2.79 2.93 -0.39
N THR A 54 1.73 3.70 -0.37
CA THR A 54 1.69 4.86 0.53
C THR A 54 1.41 4.38 1.96
N ARG A 55 1.64 5.24 2.96
CA ARG A 55 1.19 4.98 4.34
C ARG A 55 -0.30 4.66 4.40
N TYR A 56 -1.09 5.31 3.54
CA TYR A 56 -2.51 5.04 3.37
C TYR A 56 -2.74 3.61 2.90
N ASP A 57 -2.03 3.15 1.86
CA ASP A 57 -2.20 1.79 1.32
C ASP A 57 -1.83 0.71 2.34
N TYR A 58 -0.75 0.93 3.10
CA TYR A 58 -0.33 0.02 4.16
C TYR A 58 -1.33 -0.02 5.32
N VAL A 59 -1.81 1.14 5.78
CA VAL A 59 -2.84 1.20 6.82
C VAL A 59 -4.15 0.56 6.32
N ALA A 60 -4.53 0.80 5.07
CA ALA A 60 -5.71 0.20 4.47
C ALA A 60 -5.61 -1.33 4.37
N SER A 61 -4.43 -1.88 4.07
CA SER A 61 -4.24 -3.33 4.06
C SER A 61 -4.33 -3.92 5.47
N VAL A 62 -3.65 -3.33 6.46
CA VAL A 62 -3.72 -3.78 7.86
C VAL A 62 -5.15 -3.70 8.39
N MET A 63 -5.87 -2.61 8.12
CA MET A 63 -7.26 -2.44 8.56
C MET A 63 -8.18 -3.50 7.93
N ARG A 64 -7.99 -3.82 6.65
CA ARG A 64 -8.75 -4.88 5.95
C ARG A 64 -8.45 -6.28 6.51
N GLU A 65 -7.19 -6.57 6.80
CA GLU A 65 -6.74 -7.90 7.20
C GLU A 65 -6.98 -8.20 8.68
N GLU A 66 -6.75 -7.23 9.56
CA GLU A 66 -6.77 -7.42 11.02
C GLU A 66 -8.04 -6.86 11.68
N PHE A 67 -8.75 -5.95 11.00
CA PHE A 67 -9.93 -5.25 11.53
C PHE A 67 -11.11 -5.27 10.53
N GLU A 68 -11.28 -6.41 9.82
CA GLU A 68 -12.22 -6.57 8.70
C GLU A 68 -13.65 -6.08 9.01
N GLU A 69 -14.18 -6.39 10.20
CA GLU A 69 -15.53 -5.99 10.58
C GLU A 69 -15.68 -4.45 10.60
N THR A 70 -14.72 -3.74 11.19
CA THR A 70 -14.70 -2.28 11.23
C THR A 70 -14.45 -1.70 9.84
N PHE A 71 -13.59 -2.34 9.03
CA PHE A 71 -13.37 -1.95 7.63
C PHE A 71 -14.69 -1.95 6.84
N LEU A 72 -15.45 -3.05 6.94
CA LEU A 72 -16.74 -3.19 6.28
C LEU A 72 -17.79 -2.22 6.83
N ARG A 73 -17.80 -1.97 8.15
CA ARG A 73 -18.68 -0.98 8.78
C ARG A 73 -18.42 0.45 8.27
N PHE A 74 -17.15 0.87 8.23
CA PHE A 74 -16.77 2.18 7.69
C PHE A 74 -17.04 2.30 6.20
N SER A 75 -16.86 1.20 5.44
CA SER A 75 -17.21 1.14 4.02
C SER A 75 -18.72 1.33 3.82
N GLY A 76 -19.53 0.57 4.55
CA GLY A 76 -20.99 0.62 4.46
C GLY A 76 -21.61 1.95 4.92
N SER A 77 -20.92 2.69 5.78
CA SER A 77 -21.31 4.03 6.24
C SER A 77 -20.73 5.17 5.39
N GLY A 78 -19.84 4.87 4.44
CA GLY A 78 -19.25 5.86 3.53
C GLY A 78 -18.14 6.72 4.13
N ILE A 79 -17.63 6.40 5.32
CA ILE A 79 -16.58 7.16 6.02
C ILE A 79 -15.18 6.54 5.88
N LEU A 80 -15.07 5.35 5.27
CA LEU A 80 -13.82 4.58 5.20
C LEU A 80 -12.60 5.40 4.74
N ILE A 81 -12.75 6.19 3.67
CA ILE A 81 -11.63 6.98 3.13
C ILE A 81 -11.16 8.01 4.15
N TYR A 82 -12.09 8.67 4.85
CA TYR A 82 -11.78 9.66 5.87
C TYR A 82 -11.07 9.02 7.07
N GLU A 83 -11.58 7.88 7.55
CA GLU A 83 -10.97 7.17 8.67
C GLU A 83 -9.59 6.60 8.33
N LEU A 84 -9.38 6.10 7.11
CA LEU A 84 -8.06 5.63 6.66
C LEU A 84 -7.04 6.78 6.58
N ILE A 85 -7.46 8.01 6.24
CA ILE A 85 -6.59 9.19 6.27
C ILE A 85 -6.20 9.52 7.72
N ASN A 86 -7.16 9.51 8.65
CA ASN A 86 -6.88 9.78 10.06
C ASN A 86 -5.96 8.72 10.67
N LEU A 87 -6.21 7.44 10.38
CA LEU A 87 -5.36 6.34 10.81
C LEU A 87 -3.95 6.42 10.21
N ALA A 88 -3.82 6.77 8.93
CA ALA A 88 -2.52 6.99 8.32
C ALA A 88 -1.77 8.16 8.96
N ALA A 89 -2.48 9.21 9.39
CA ALA A 89 -1.90 10.31 10.15
C ALA A 89 -1.47 9.86 11.56
N ALA A 90 -2.31 9.11 12.28
CA ALA A 90 -2.00 8.56 13.60
C ALA A 90 -0.77 7.64 13.59
N CYS A 91 -0.57 6.89 12.50
CA CYS A 91 0.59 6.02 12.33
C CYS A 91 1.88 6.75 11.92
N THR A 92 1.87 8.09 11.79
CA THR A 92 3.03 8.85 11.28
C THR A 92 4.30 8.59 12.08
N ASP A 93 4.22 8.62 13.41
CA ASP A 93 5.38 8.43 14.28
C ASP A 93 5.93 7.00 14.18
N VAL A 94 5.03 6.01 14.04
CA VAL A 94 5.38 4.61 13.81
C VAL A 94 6.17 4.48 12.49
N PHE A 95 5.65 5.03 11.39
CA PHE A 95 6.36 4.99 10.11
C PHE A 95 7.69 5.77 10.13
N GLN A 96 7.79 6.87 10.89
CA GLN A 96 9.05 7.59 11.04
C GLN A 96 10.08 6.81 11.86
N HIS A 97 9.64 6.08 12.88
CA HIS A 97 10.52 5.29 13.74
C HIS A 97 11.08 4.05 13.02
N PHE A 98 10.21 3.32 12.31
CA PHE A 98 10.56 2.05 11.69
C PHE A 98 10.97 2.17 10.22
N GLY A 99 10.67 3.28 9.56
CA GLY A 99 10.79 3.42 8.10
C GLY A 99 9.63 2.76 7.35
N PHE A 100 9.59 2.97 6.04
CA PHE A 100 8.59 2.33 5.16
C PHE A 100 9.08 0.92 4.77
N PRO A 101 8.21 -0.11 4.73
CA PRO A 101 8.66 -1.48 4.51
C PRO A 101 9.14 -1.66 3.07
N ASP A 102 10.45 -1.81 2.89
CA ASP A 102 11.07 -1.84 1.56
C ASP A 102 10.93 -3.16 0.80
N LYS A 103 10.51 -4.26 1.46
CA LYS A 103 10.14 -5.57 0.86
C LYS A 103 9.92 -6.71 1.85
N GLU A 104 10.49 -6.63 3.05
CA GLU A 104 10.18 -7.57 4.13
C GLU A 104 9.29 -6.84 5.11
N ASP A 105 8.07 -7.35 5.28
CA ASP A 105 7.11 -6.89 6.27
C ASP A 105 7.78 -6.97 7.63
N SER A 106 8.33 -5.85 8.10
CA SER A 106 8.96 -5.77 9.40
C SER A 106 7.84 -6.07 10.38
N ARG A 107 7.80 -7.31 10.90
CA ARG A 107 6.73 -7.75 11.80
C ARG A 107 6.53 -6.74 12.93
N MET A 108 7.60 -6.07 13.34
CA MET A 108 7.57 -4.99 14.33
C MET A 108 6.81 -3.75 13.84
N LEU A 109 7.02 -3.29 12.60
CA LEU A 109 6.21 -2.23 11.99
C LEU A 109 4.74 -2.64 11.94
N ARG A 110 4.44 -3.86 11.46
CA ARG A 110 3.06 -4.34 11.35
C ARG A 110 2.36 -4.38 12.71
N TYR A 111 3.01 -4.95 13.72
CA TYR A 111 2.46 -4.97 15.09
C TYR A 111 2.30 -3.56 15.69
N ALA A 112 3.23 -2.65 15.42
CA ALA A 112 3.11 -1.27 15.89
C ALA A 112 1.91 -0.56 15.23
N VAL A 113 1.72 -0.72 13.92
CA VAL A 113 0.56 -0.18 13.19
C VAL A 113 -0.74 -0.81 13.70
N ILE A 114 -0.79 -2.12 13.94
CA ILE A 114 -1.96 -2.80 14.53
C ILE A 114 -2.28 -2.21 15.91
N GLY A 115 -1.28 -2.02 16.77
CA GLY A 115 -1.47 -1.41 18.09
C GLY A 115 -2.04 0.00 18.01
N THR A 116 -1.48 0.85 17.14
CA THR A 116 -1.98 2.22 16.94
C THR A 116 -3.40 2.25 16.38
N ILE A 117 -3.76 1.35 15.46
CA ILE A 117 -5.13 1.25 14.94
C ILE A 117 -6.08 0.81 16.05
N ALA A 118 -5.70 -0.19 16.86
CA ALA A 118 -6.55 -0.65 17.97
C ALA A 118 -6.83 0.47 18.98
N GLU A 119 -5.81 1.22 19.39
CA GLU A 119 -5.95 2.38 20.28
C GLU A 119 -6.86 3.46 19.69
N TYR A 120 -6.73 3.75 18.39
CA TYR A 120 -7.60 4.71 17.70
C TYR A 120 -9.07 4.25 17.70
N LEU A 121 -9.32 2.99 17.35
CA LEU A 121 -10.67 2.44 17.28
C LEU A 121 -11.34 2.33 18.65
N GLU A 122 -10.59 2.03 19.71
CA GLU A 122 -11.08 2.08 21.09
C GLU A 122 -11.53 3.50 21.48
N GLY A 123 -10.76 4.52 21.11
CA GLY A 123 -11.12 5.92 21.34
C GLY A 123 -12.41 6.36 20.62
N GLU A 124 -12.65 5.88 19.40
CA GLU A 124 -13.89 6.16 18.66
C GLU A 124 -15.12 5.49 19.30
N LEU A 125 -14.98 4.27 19.84
CA LEU A 125 -16.06 3.56 20.53
C LEU A 125 -16.49 4.25 21.84
N GLU A 126 -15.57 4.90 22.55
CA GLU A 126 -15.88 5.65 23.77
C GLU A 126 -16.63 6.97 23.50
N ASN A 127 -16.53 7.52 22.29
CA ASN A 127 -17.20 8.77 21.89
C ASN A 127 -18.64 8.55 21.35
N GLU A 128 -19.09 7.31 21.19
CA GLU A 128 -20.45 6.95 20.75
C GLU A 128 -21.45 6.70 21.91
N PHE A 129 -21.03 6.84 23.18
CA PHE A 129 -21.86 6.67 24.38
C PHE A 129 -21.98 7.96 25.22
#